data_AF-A0A2X3I4W7-F1
#
_entry.id   AF-A0A2X3I4W7-F1
#
_cell.length_a   1.000
_cell.length_b   1.000
_cell.length_c   1.000
_cell.angle_alpha   90.00
_cell.angle_beta   90.00
_cell.angle_gamma   90.00
#
_symmetry.space_group_name_H-M   'P 1'
#
loop_
_entity.id
_entity.type
_entity.pdbx_description
1 polymer ?
#
loop_
_entity_poly.entity_id
_entity_poly.type
_entity_poly.pdbx_seq_one_letter_code
_entity_poly.pdbx_strand_id
1 'polypeptide(L)'
;MLLEAIATGKADAGVGMALRWLKALEQGFDVKLTAGTHGGCLNLLTAKDSPFGGLESLKGQTIGVTDMAGPDKNFFAILLKRHGIDPISDVQWKVYPADLLSVALDKREIAAISGSEPFSYRLLETGKYQLIASNMTGIMPTSAAACWG
;
A
#
# COMPACT_ATOMS: atom_id res chain seq x y z
N MET A 1 -35.68 -17.17 5.93
CA MET A 1 -35.60 -16.95 4.46
C MET A 1 -35.27 -15.48 4.30
N LEU A 2 -34.01 -15.04 4.20
CA LEU A 2 -32.90 -15.48 3.33
C LEU A 2 -33.26 -15.32 1.85
N LEU A 3 -32.46 -14.50 1.17
CA LEU A 3 -32.54 -14.00 -0.23
C LEU A 3 -33.50 -12.84 -0.46
N GLU A 4 -32.97 -11.61 -0.40
CA GLU A 4 -33.16 -10.54 -1.41
C GLU A 4 -32.49 -9.26 -0.91
N ALA A 5 -31.17 -9.11 -1.11
CA ALA A 5 -30.51 -7.80 -1.04
C ALA A 5 -29.04 -7.75 -1.51
N ILE A 6 -28.27 -8.85 -1.44
CA ILE A 6 -26.79 -8.76 -1.58
C ILE A 6 -26.24 -9.61 -2.71
N ALA A 7 -27.00 -9.84 -3.78
CA ALA A 7 -26.50 -10.57 -4.97
C ALA A 7 -26.05 -9.64 -6.12
N THR A 8 -26.43 -8.36 -6.13
CA THR A 8 -26.18 -7.50 -7.30
C THR A 8 -25.34 -6.25 -7.03
N GLY A 9 -25.15 -5.81 -5.78
CA GLY A 9 -24.39 -4.57 -5.51
C GLY A 9 -22.86 -4.67 -5.57
N LYS A 10 -22.27 -5.88 -5.57
CA LYS A 10 -20.80 -6.07 -5.56
C LYS A 10 -20.20 -6.32 -6.94
N ALA A 11 -20.97 -6.88 -7.87
CA ALA A 11 -20.49 -7.20 -9.21
C ALA A 11 -20.31 -5.93 -10.06
N ASP A 12 -21.27 -5.01 -10.01
CA ASP A 12 -21.23 -3.77 -10.81
C ASP A 12 -20.19 -2.77 -10.28
N ALA A 13 -19.97 -2.72 -8.96
CA ALA A 13 -18.92 -1.90 -8.35
C ALA A 13 -17.51 -2.46 -8.64
N GLY A 14 -17.36 -3.79 -8.68
CA GLY A 14 -16.09 -4.46 -8.98
C GLY A 14 -15.64 -4.25 -10.43
N VAL A 15 -16.56 -4.37 -11.39
CA VAL A 15 -16.27 -4.12 -12.81
C VAL A 15 -16.01 -2.63 -13.07
N GLY A 16 -16.79 -1.74 -12.46
CA GLY A 16 -16.56 -0.29 -12.55
C GLY A 16 -15.21 0.15 -11.96
N MET A 17 -14.79 -0.44 -10.84
CA MET A 17 -13.44 -0.24 -10.32
C MET A 17 -12.39 -0.85 -11.25
N ALA A 18 -12.55 -2.10 -11.71
CA ALA A 18 -11.61 -2.77 -12.61
C ALA A 18 -11.38 -1.99 -13.92
N LEU A 19 -12.44 -1.42 -14.52
CA LEU A 19 -12.32 -0.59 -15.72
C LEU A 19 -11.60 0.74 -15.45
N ARG A 20 -11.81 1.35 -14.27
CA ARG A 20 -11.06 2.55 -13.84
C ARG A 20 -9.58 2.24 -13.61
N TRP A 21 -9.27 1.05 -13.09
CA TRP A 21 -7.89 0.56 -12.97
C TRP A 21 -7.26 0.29 -14.33
N LEU A 22 -7.99 -0.29 -15.30
CA LEU A 22 -7.47 -0.51 -16.65
C LEU A 22 -7.07 0.80 -17.33
N LYS A 23 -7.92 1.83 -17.26
CA LYS A 23 -7.58 3.17 -17.75
C LYS A 23 -6.41 3.81 -16.98
N ALA A 24 -6.36 3.64 -15.66
CA ALA A 24 -5.24 4.12 -14.85
C ALA A 24 -3.93 3.37 -15.14
N LEU A 25 -3.98 2.10 -15.58
CA LEU A 25 -2.84 1.33 -16.04
C LEU A 25 -2.38 1.80 -17.43
N GLU A 26 -3.30 1.98 -18.38
CA GLU A 26 -3.01 2.46 -19.73
C GLU A 26 -2.44 3.90 -19.73
N GLN A 27 -2.98 4.78 -18.88
CA GLN A 27 -2.55 6.18 -18.80
C GLN A 27 -1.43 6.42 -17.78
N GLY A 28 -1.33 5.58 -16.75
CA GLY A 28 -0.41 5.78 -15.63
C GLY A 28 0.93 5.07 -15.77
N PHE A 29 1.07 4.04 -16.63
CA PHE A 29 2.35 3.35 -16.80
C PHE A 29 3.31 4.11 -17.71
N ASP A 30 2.78 4.71 -18.79
CA ASP A 30 3.57 5.50 -19.76
C ASP A 30 3.91 6.90 -19.22
N VAL A 31 3.03 7.47 -18.36
CA VAL A 31 3.21 8.79 -17.75
C VAL A 31 4.01 8.74 -16.42
N LYS A 32 4.02 7.62 -15.67
CA LYS A 32 4.81 7.51 -14.41
C LYS A 32 6.31 7.30 -14.60
N LEU A 33 6.78 6.79 -15.73
CA LEU A 33 8.22 6.70 -15.99
C LEU A 33 8.82 8.03 -16.48
N THR A 34 8.01 8.90 -17.09
CA THR A 34 8.44 10.21 -17.60
C THR A 34 8.34 11.35 -16.59
N ALA A 35 7.56 11.20 -15.51
CA ALA A 35 7.52 12.14 -14.37
C ALA A 35 8.57 11.82 -13.27
N GLY A 36 9.73 11.29 -13.67
CA GLY A 36 10.80 10.79 -12.80
C GLY A 36 11.70 11.83 -12.12
N THR A 37 11.20 13.02 -11.77
CA THR A 37 12.06 14.08 -11.18
C THR A 37 11.55 14.72 -9.89
N HIS A 38 10.37 14.36 -9.37
CA HIS A 38 9.98 14.65 -7.97
C HIS A 38 8.85 13.74 -7.41
N GLY A 39 8.79 12.48 -7.84
CA GLY A 39 7.83 11.51 -7.30
C GLY A 39 8.30 11.00 -5.94
N GLY A 40 7.98 11.71 -4.87
CA GLY A 40 8.48 11.45 -3.50
C GLY A 40 8.55 9.97 -3.11
N CYS A 41 9.53 9.62 -2.27
CA CYS A 41 9.74 8.24 -1.82
C CYS A 41 8.46 7.66 -1.19
N LEU A 42 7.93 6.61 -1.81
CA LEU A 42 6.78 5.85 -1.34
C LEU A 42 7.31 4.60 -0.64
N ASN A 43 6.84 4.35 0.58
CA ASN A 43 7.30 3.27 1.43
C ASN A 43 6.13 2.47 1.99
N LEU A 44 6.31 1.16 2.02
CA LEU A 44 5.42 0.21 2.69
C LEU A 44 6.14 -0.30 3.92
N LEU A 45 5.58 -0.06 5.11
CA LEU A 45 6.24 -0.31 6.39
C LEU A 45 5.44 -1.31 7.23
N THR A 46 6.12 -2.08 8.08
CA THR A 46 5.50 -2.86 9.16
C THR A 46 6.28 -2.68 10.47
N ALA A 47 5.76 -3.19 11.59
CA ALA A 47 6.51 -3.24 12.84
C ALA A 47 7.67 -4.25 12.73
N LYS A 48 8.81 -4.01 13.40
CA LYS A 48 9.97 -4.92 13.32
C LYS A 48 9.71 -6.31 13.88
N ASP A 49 8.86 -6.41 14.90
CA ASP A 49 8.44 -7.66 15.53
C ASP A 49 7.25 -8.32 14.80
N SER A 50 6.81 -7.73 13.69
CA SER A 50 5.69 -8.21 12.90
C SER A 50 6.05 -9.46 12.09
N PRO A 51 5.15 -10.44 11.95
CA PRO A 51 5.32 -11.53 10.99
C PRO A 51 5.21 -11.05 9.53
N PHE A 52 4.82 -9.78 9.29
CA PHE A 52 4.51 -9.25 7.96
C PHE A 52 5.72 -8.62 7.24
N GLY A 53 6.86 -9.32 7.22
CA GLY A 53 8.13 -8.77 6.70
C GLY A 53 8.28 -8.75 5.17
N GLY A 54 7.27 -9.22 4.42
CA GLY A 54 7.33 -9.34 2.95
C GLY A 54 5.99 -9.08 2.28
N LEU A 55 5.97 -8.87 0.96
CA LEU A 55 4.73 -8.59 0.24
C LEU A 55 3.74 -9.76 0.35
N GLU A 56 4.22 -10.98 0.23
CA GLU A 56 3.45 -12.23 0.28
C GLU A 56 2.71 -12.39 1.61
N SER A 57 3.32 -11.92 2.70
CA SER A 57 2.75 -11.98 4.04
C SER A 57 1.55 -11.05 4.26
N LEU A 58 1.31 -10.10 3.35
CA LEU A 58 0.19 -9.17 3.42
C LEU A 58 -1.11 -9.73 2.85
N LYS A 59 -1.07 -10.90 2.19
CA LYS A 59 -2.28 -11.58 1.74
C LYS A 59 -3.19 -11.93 2.92
N GLY A 60 -4.46 -11.58 2.79
CA GLY A 60 -5.50 -11.66 3.82
C GLY A 60 -5.46 -10.53 4.86
N GLN A 61 -4.52 -9.60 4.77
CA GLN A 61 -4.30 -8.59 5.82
C GLN A 61 -4.87 -7.23 5.46
N THR A 62 -4.90 -6.34 6.46
CA THR A 62 -5.29 -4.94 6.30
C THR A 62 -4.06 -4.04 6.20
N ILE A 63 -4.02 -3.16 5.20
CA ILE A 63 -3.00 -2.15 4.99
C ILE A 63 -3.60 -0.77 5.27
N GLY A 64 -2.97 -0.02 6.17
CA GLY A 64 -3.34 1.35 6.49
C GLY A 64 -2.84 2.33 5.45
N VAL A 65 -3.69 3.30 5.10
CA VAL A 65 -3.40 4.41 4.19
C VAL A 65 -3.90 5.72 4.76
N THR A 66 -3.33 6.84 4.34
CA THR A 66 -3.85 8.18 4.66
C THR A 66 -4.97 8.60 3.71
N ASP A 67 -4.98 8.08 2.48
CA ASP A 67 -5.96 8.41 1.44
C ASP A 67 -6.23 7.19 0.54
N MET A 68 -7.51 6.87 0.29
CA MET A 68 -7.90 5.82 -0.66
C MET A 68 -7.53 6.15 -2.11
N ALA A 69 -7.40 7.43 -2.46
CA ALA A 69 -6.92 7.89 -3.75
C ALA A 69 -5.40 8.16 -3.77
N GLY A 70 -4.72 7.93 -2.65
CA GLY A 70 -3.30 8.24 -2.45
C GLY A 70 -2.38 7.58 -3.48
N PRO A 71 -1.33 8.29 -3.94
CA PRO A 71 -0.38 7.77 -4.91
C PRO A 71 0.42 6.57 -4.38
N ASP A 72 0.66 6.52 -3.08
CA ASP A 72 1.28 5.42 -2.32
C ASP A 72 0.43 4.15 -2.39
N LYS A 73 -0.87 4.23 -2.04
CA LYS A 73 -1.80 3.10 -2.14
C LYS A 73 -1.85 2.56 -3.57
N ASN A 74 -1.99 3.45 -4.56
CA ASN A 74 -2.08 3.04 -5.96
C ASN A 74 -0.79 2.37 -6.44
N PHE A 75 0.37 2.86 -6.02
CA PHE A 75 1.66 2.23 -6.32
C PHE A 75 1.77 0.84 -5.71
N PHE A 76 1.49 0.69 -4.41
CA PHE A 76 1.62 -0.60 -3.73
C PHE A 76 0.53 -1.60 -4.16
N ALA A 77 -0.65 -1.14 -4.58
CA ALA A 77 -1.62 -2.02 -5.23
C ALA A 77 -1.07 -2.65 -6.52
N ILE A 78 -0.36 -1.86 -7.34
CA ILE A 78 0.31 -2.38 -8.55
C ILE A 78 1.44 -3.35 -8.16
N LEU A 79 2.24 -3.01 -7.15
CA LEU A 79 3.33 -3.87 -6.67
C LEU A 79 2.80 -5.22 -6.16
N LEU A 80 1.75 -5.22 -5.33
CA LEU A 80 1.08 -6.44 -4.87
C LEU A 80 0.58 -7.29 -6.04
N LYS A 81 -0.07 -6.67 -7.04
CA LYS A 81 -0.57 -7.39 -8.23
C LYS A 81 0.56 -8.05 -9.02
N ARG A 82 1.70 -7.38 -9.18
CA ARG A 82 2.91 -7.94 -9.82
C ARG A 82 3.49 -9.14 -9.07
N HIS A 83 3.30 -9.19 -7.75
CA HIS A 83 3.68 -10.31 -6.89
C HIS A 83 2.57 -11.37 -6.72
N GLY A 84 1.54 -11.35 -7.58
CA GLY A 84 0.47 -12.36 -7.58
C GLY A 84 -0.57 -12.20 -6.46
N ILE A 85 -0.57 -11.06 -5.76
CA ILE A 85 -1.53 -10.74 -4.70
C ILE A 85 -2.56 -9.77 -5.28
N ASP A 86 -3.84 -10.15 -5.28
CA ASP A 86 -4.88 -9.28 -5.81
C ASP A 86 -5.15 -8.11 -4.84
N PRO A 87 -4.86 -6.85 -5.20
CA PRO A 87 -4.99 -5.72 -4.28
C PRO A 87 -6.46 -5.37 -3.95
N ILE A 88 -7.43 -5.99 -4.61
CA ILE A 88 -8.87 -5.80 -4.38
C ILE A 88 -9.43 -6.92 -3.50
N SER A 89 -9.09 -8.18 -3.76
CA SER A 89 -9.66 -9.32 -3.04
C SER A 89 -8.74 -9.95 -1.99
N ASP A 90 -7.43 -9.84 -2.15
CA ASP A 90 -6.46 -10.46 -1.24
C ASP A 90 -5.99 -9.53 -0.12
N VAL A 91 -6.28 -8.23 -0.15
CA VAL A 91 -5.93 -7.29 0.92
C VAL A 91 -7.07 -6.33 1.20
N GLN A 92 -7.12 -5.78 2.40
CA GLN A 92 -8.06 -4.71 2.78
C GLN A 92 -7.31 -3.40 2.93
N TRP A 93 -7.83 -2.32 2.35
CA TRP A 93 -7.29 -0.98 2.53
C TRP A 93 -8.15 -0.22 3.54
N LYS A 94 -7.53 0.37 4.55
CA LYS A 94 -8.24 1.13 5.58
C LYS A 94 -7.62 2.51 5.76
N VAL A 95 -8.46 3.54 5.68
CA VAL A 95 -8.03 4.92 5.89
C VAL A 95 -7.88 5.21 7.36
N TYR A 96 -6.76 5.81 7.72
CA TYR A 96 -6.52 6.39 9.04
C TYR A 96 -5.92 7.80 8.87
N PRO A 97 -6.23 8.74 9.78
CA PRO A 97 -5.42 9.93 9.97
C PRO A 97 -3.93 9.58 10.19
N ALA A 98 -3.02 10.41 9.69
CA ALA A 98 -1.58 10.11 9.71
C ALA A 98 -1.03 9.88 11.13
N ASP A 99 -1.54 10.60 12.12
CA ASP A 99 -1.22 10.48 13.55
C ASP A 99 -1.73 9.18 14.19
N LEU A 100 -2.71 8.51 13.58
CA LEU A 100 -3.30 7.26 14.07
C LEU A 100 -2.76 6.01 13.38
N LEU A 101 -2.09 6.14 12.23
CA LEU A 101 -1.56 5.00 11.48
C LEU A 101 -0.54 4.19 12.28
N SER A 102 0.42 4.85 12.93
CA SER A 102 1.41 4.18 13.77
C SER A 102 0.76 3.47 14.96
N VAL A 103 -0.23 4.10 15.59
CA VAL A 103 -0.99 3.51 16.70
C VAL A 103 -1.77 2.27 16.24
N ALA A 104 -2.40 2.33 15.08
CA ALA A 104 -3.14 1.20 14.51
C ALA A 104 -2.20 0.02 14.20
N LEU A 105 -1.00 0.30 13.69
CA LEU A 105 0.03 -0.70 13.43
C LEU A 105 0.57 -1.29 14.75
N ASP A 106 0.85 -0.47 15.76
CA ASP A 106 1.29 -0.90 17.09
C ASP A 106 0.26 -1.82 17.77
N LYS A 107 -1.03 -1.53 17.59
CA LYS A 107 -2.14 -2.36 18.07
C LYS A 107 -2.41 -3.60 17.21
N ARG A 108 -1.68 -3.77 16.11
CA ARG A 108 -1.88 -4.85 15.11
C ARG A 108 -3.28 -4.87 14.51
N GLU A 109 -3.96 -3.72 14.46
CA GLU A 109 -5.22 -3.56 13.71
C GLU A 109 -4.98 -3.58 12.20
N ILE A 110 -3.78 -3.16 11.79
CA ILE A 110 -3.27 -3.23 10.43
C ILE A 110 -1.93 -3.96 10.43
N ALA A 111 -1.62 -4.63 9.33
CA ALA A 111 -0.37 -5.37 9.14
C ALA A 111 0.77 -4.49 8.61
N ALA A 112 0.42 -3.46 7.84
CA ALA A 112 1.38 -2.56 7.22
C ALA A 112 0.77 -1.17 7.02
N ILE A 113 1.64 -0.18 6.83
CA ILE A 113 1.30 1.19 6.45
C ILE A 113 1.91 1.48 5.09
N SER A 114 1.09 1.97 4.17
CA SER A 114 1.56 2.64 2.95
C SER A 114 1.67 4.14 3.26
N GLY A 115 2.82 4.75 2.94
CA GLY A 115 3.03 6.16 3.21
C GLY A 115 4.17 6.78 2.40
N SER A 116 4.17 8.10 2.30
CA SER A 116 5.20 8.89 1.63
C SER A 116 6.11 9.61 2.62
N GLU A 117 7.24 10.13 2.15
CA GLU A 117 8.08 11.02 2.95
C GLU A 117 7.42 12.38 3.26
N PRO A 118 7.75 13.05 4.39
CA PRO A 118 8.67 12.63 5.46
C PRO A 118 8.01 11.77 6.55
N PHE A 119 6.80 11.24 6.32
CA PHE A 119 6.09 10.45 7.34
C PHE A 119 6.77 9.09 7.55
N SER A 120 7.09 8.40 6.46
CA SER A 120 7.71 7.07 6.51
C SER A 120 9.10 7.10 7.16
N TYR A 121 9.93 8.11 6.88
CA TYR A 121 11.21 8.31 7.55
C TYR A 121 11.05 8.49 9.06
N ARG A 122 10.13 9.37 9.51
CA ARG A 122 9.89 9.58 10.95
C ARG A 122 9.52 8.31 11.68
N LEU A 123 8.77 7.41 11.04
CA LEU A 123 8.48 6.10 11.61
C LEU A 123 9.75 5.24 11.66
N LEU A 124 10.50 5.13 10.57
CA LEU A 124 11.73 4.33 10.53
C LEU A 124 12.78 4.80 11.56
N GLU A 125 12.91 6.11 11.77
CA GLU A 125 13.81 6.71 12.77
C GLU A 125 13.51 6.27 14.21
N THR A 126 12.25 5.95 14.53
CA THR A 126 11.92 5.42 15.87
C THR A 126 12.59 4.08 16.16
N GLY A 127 13.07 3.38 15.12
CA GLY A 127 13.64 2.05 15.23
C GLY A 127 12.62 0.95 15.50
N LYS A 128 11.32 1.25 15.64
CA LYS A 128 10.25 0.27 15.89
C LYS A 128 9.70 -0.38 14.62
N TYR A 129 9.86 0.30 13.47
CA TYR A 129 9.31 -0.14 12.20
C TYR A 129 10.42 -0.53 11.22
N GLN A 130 10.05 -1.29 10.19
CA GLN A 130 10.92 -1.70 9.10
C GLN A 130 10.21 -1.50 7.76
N LEU A 131 11.04 -1.30 6.72
CA LEU A 131 10.59 -1.25 5.34
C LEU A 131 10.23 -2.66 4.86
N ILE A 132 9.18 -2.79 4.07
CA ILE A 132 8.82 -4.00 3.31
C ILE A 132 9.23 -3.79 1.85
N ALA A 133 8.83 -2.65 1.28
CA ALA A 133 9.13 -2.27 -0.09
C ALA A 133 9.13 -0.74 -0.25
N SER A 134 9.86 -0.25 -1.26
CA SER A 134 9.88 1.15 -1.67
C SER A 134 9.77 1.28 -3.18
N ASN A 135 9.31 2.42 -3.69
CA ASN A 135 9.35 2.71 -5.13
C ASN A 135 10.76 2.97 -5.67
N MET A 136 11.74 3.19 -4.79
CA MET A 136 13.14 3.45 -5.14
C MET A 136 14.06 2.24 -4.95
N THR A 137 13.68 1.27 -4.11
CA THR A 137 14.44 0.04 -3.88
C THR A 137 13.55 -1.16 -4.18
N GLY A 138 13.72 -1.70 -5.39
CA GLY A 138 13.19 -3.02 -5.72
C GLY A 138 13.90 -4.08 -4.88
N ILE A 139 13.31 -4.43 -3.73
CA ILE A 139 13.64 -5.57 -2.87
C ILE A 139 14.97 -5.39 -2.08
N MET A 140 14.86 -5.44 -0.75
CA MET A 140 15.81 -5.03 0.33
C MET A 140 17.13 -5.87 0.45
N PRO A 141 18.22 -5.35 1.08
CA PRO A 141 18.32 -5.19 2.55
C PRO A 141 18.99 -3.91 3.07
N THR A 142 18.53 -3.48 4.25
CA THR A 142 19.26 -2.68 5.27
C THR A 142 20.05 -1.46 4.78
N SER A 143 19.35 -0.41 4.34
CA SER A 143 19.71 0.98 4.70
C SER A 143 18.67 1.91 4.09
N ALA A 144 18.14 2.82 4.90
CA ALA A 144 17.28 3.93 4.46
C ALA A 144 18.04 4.97 3.61
N ALA A 145 19.16 4.61 3.00
CA ALA A 145 20.10 5.53 2.34
C ALA A 145 19.70 5.87 0.89
N ALA A 146 18.82 5.11 0.25
CA ALA A 146 18.48 5.32 -1.16
C ALA A 146 17.54 6.51 -1.43
N CYS A 147 16.99 7.16 -0.40
CA CYS A 147 16.15 8.35 -0.54
C CYS A 147 16.87 9.68 -0.25
N TRP A 148 18.18 9.62 0.03
CA TRP A 148 18.97 10.77 0.44
C TRP A 148 20.35 10.71 -0.22
N GLY A 149 20.40 11.12 -1.49
CA GLY A 149 21.60 11.59 -2.17
C GLY A 149 21.42 13.06 -2.52
#